data_AF-A0A536R0H4-F1
#
_entry.id   AF-A0A536R0H4-F1
#
_cell.length_a   1.000
_cell.length_b   1.000
_cell.length_c   1.000
_cell.angle_alpha   90.00
_cell.angle_beta   90.00
_cell.angle_gamma   90.00
#
_symmetry.space_group_name_H-M   'P 1'
#
loop_
_entity.id
_entity.type
_entity.pdbx_description
1 polymer ?
#
loop_
_entity_poly.entity_id
_entity_poly.type
_entity_poly.pdbx_seq_one_letter_code
_entity_poly.pdbx_strand_id
1 'polypeptide(L)' 'MPFKSQAQRRKFAELLVKGEISKETYEEWNRDTGRKKLPERVKPKAKAKKKTTPRAKAKTRKPKSRTRS' A
#
# COMPACT_ATOMS: atom_id res chain seq x y z
N MET A 1 -15.61 -0.53 14.08
CA MET A 1 -14.34 -0.85 13.37
C MET A 1 -14.72 -1.31 11.97
N PRO A 2 -14.41 -0.55 10.92
CA PRO A 2 -14.95 -0.82 9.60
C PRO A 2 -14.12 -1.89 8.87
N PHE A 3 -14.78 -2.80 8.16
CA PHE A 3 -14.11 -3.77 7.30
C PHE A 3 -13.41 -3.03 6.16
N LYS A 4 -12.17 -3.41 5.86
CA LYS A 4 -11.39 -2.79 4.78
C LYS A 4 -11.50 -3.57 3.47
N SER A 5 -11.91 -4.84 3.54
CA SER A 5 -12.10 -5.70 2.38
C SER A 5 -13.19 -6.75 2.60
N GLN A 6 -13.72 -7.30 1.51
CA GLN A 6 -14.70 -8.38 1.57
C GLN A 6 -14.12 -9.66 2.18
N ALA A 7 -12.85 -9.98 1.89
CA ALA A 7 -12.17 -11.14 2.48
C ALA A 7 -12.08 -11.03 4.02
N GLN A 8 -11.86 -9.82 4.54
CA GLN A 8 -11.86 -9.58 5.97
C GLN A 8 -13.25 -9.87 6.57
N ARG A 9 -14.33 -9.37 5.93
CA ARG A 9 -15.71 -9.63 6.38
C ARG A 9 -16.05 -11.14 6.43
N ARG A 10 -15.57 -11.94 5.47
CA ARG A 10 -15.76 -13.40 5.45
C ARG A 10 -15.06 -14.09 6.62
N LYS A 11 -13.80 -13.75 6.88
CA LYS A 11 -13.04 -14.21 8.06
C LYS A 11 -13.76 -13.91 9.38
N PHE A 12 -14.38 -12.74 9.50
CA PHE A 12 -15.16 -12.41 10.70
C PHE A 12 -16.53 -13.09 10.75
N ALA A 13 -17.16 -13.36 9.61
CA ALA A 13 -18.36 -14.19 9.58
C ALA A 13 -18.06 -15.63 10.06
N GLU A 14 -16.91 -16.19 9.70
CA GLU A 14 -16.45 -17.49 10.24
C GLU A 14 -16.27 -17.44 11.76
N LEU A 15 -15.68 -16.36 12.29
CA LEU A 15 -15.53 -16.16 13.75
C LEU A 15 -16.88 -16.03 14.46
N LEU A 16 -17.88 -15.41 13.81
CA LEU A 16 -19.24 -15.32 14.34
C LEU A 16 -19.90 -16.71 14.38
N VAL A 17 -19.75 -17.51 13.33
CA VAL A 17 -20.26 -18.90 13.29
C VAL A 17 -19.56 -19.76 14.35
N LYS A 18 -18.27 -19.53 14.58
CA LYS A 18 -17.49 -20.20 15.61
C LYS A 18 -17.84 -19.74 17.03
N GLY A 19 -18.57 -18.63 17.18
CA GLY A 19 -18.97 -18.07 18.47
C GLY A 19 -17.87 -17.26 19.19
N GLU A 20 -16.80 -16.90 18.48
CA GLU A 20 -15.70 -16.09 19.05
C GLU A 20 -16.01 -14.59 19.03
N ILE A 21 -17.05 -14.17 18.30
CA ILE A 21 -17.58 -12.80 18.32
C ILE A 21 -19.10 -12.79 18.39
N SER A 22 -19.66 -11.77 19.01
CA SER A 22 -21.10 -11.57 19.10
C SER A 22 -21.68 -11.01 17.80
N LYS A 23 -22.97 -11.29 17.56
CA LYS A 23 -23.70 -10.76 16.39
C LYS A 23 -23.78 -9.24 16.37
N GLU A 24 -23.96 -8.62 17.54
CA GLU A 24 -23.90 -7.16 17.70
C GLU A 24 -22.57 -6.59 17.23
N THR A 25 -21.44 -7.19 17.64
CA THR A 25 -20.11 -6.73 17.24
C THR A 25 -19.93 -6.78 15.72
N TYR A 26 -20.39 -7.85 15.08
CA TYR A 26 -20.34 -7.98 13.62
C TYR A 26 -21.26 -6.98 12.90
N GLU A 27 -22.46 -6.73 13.44
CA GLU A 27 -23.43 -5.79 12.89
C GLU A 27 -22.97 -4.33 13.03
N GLU A 28 -22.40 -3.97 14.17
CA GLU A 28 -21.84 -2.64 14.43
C GLU A 28 -20.70 -2.35 13.45
N TRP A 29 -19.84 -3.33 13.19
CA TRP A 29 -18.77 -3.21 12.18
C TRP A 29 -19.31 -3.17 10.75
N ASN A 30 -20.40 -3.89 10.43
CA ASN A 30 -21.08 -3.78 9.14
C ASN A 30 -21.71 -2.40 8.93
N ARG A 31 -22.28 -1.82 9.99
CA ARG A 31 -22.90 -0.49 9.95
C ARG A 31 -21.85 0.58 9.70
N ASP A 32 -20.71 0.48 10.38
CA ASP A 32 -19.56 1.38 10.28
C ASP A 32 -18.84 1.29 8.90
N THR A 33 -18.87 0.12 8.27
CA THR A 33 -18.30 -0.10 6.92
C THR A 33 -19.09 0.63 5.82
N GLY A 34 -20.37 0.87 6.04
CA GLY A 34 -21.26 1.51 5.07
C GLY A 34 -21.57 0.65 3.83
N ARG A 35 -22.43 1.17 2.94
CA ARG A 35 -22.92 0.47 1.72
C ARG A 35 -21.95 0.53 0.53
N LYS A 36 -20.74 1.05 0.73
CA LYS A 36 -19.78 1.27 -0.36
C LYS A 36 -19.27 -0.08 -0.86
N LYS A 37 -19.11 -0.26 -2.17
CA LYS A 37 -18.61 -1.52 -2.73
C LYS A 37 -17.14 -1.70 -2.31
N LEU A 38 -16.88 -2.58 -1.33
CA LEU A 38 -15.54 -2.84 -0.85
C LEU A 38 -14.73 -3.63 -1.90
N PRO A 39 -13.43 -3.36 -2.03
CA PRO A 39 -12.55 -4.22 -2.81
C PRO A 39 -12.48 -5.62 -2.18
N GLU A 40 -12.28 -6.63 -3.02
CA GLU A 40 -12.14 -8.03 -2.60
C GLU A 40 -10.98 -8.20 -1.59
N ARG A 41 -9.83 -7.60 -1.91
CA ARG A 41 -8.62 -7.55 -1.07
C ARG A 41 -7.99 -6.17 -1.16
N VAL A 42 -7.62 -5.58 -0.01
CA VAL A 42 -6.82 -4.36 -0.01
C VAL A 42 -5.40 -4.71 -0.47
N LYS A 43 -5.05 -4.32 -1.69
CA LYS A 43 -3.65 -4.38 -2.13
C LYS A 43 -2.91 -3.19 -1.49
N PRO A 44 -1.76 -3.42 -0.83
CA PRO A 44 -0.94 -2.31 -0.38
C PRO A 44 -0.56 -1.47 -1.60
N LYS A 45 -0.80 -0.15 -1.55
CA LYS A 45 -0.32 0.75 -2.60
C LYS A 45 1.19 0.59 -2.70
N ALA A 46 1.68 0.29 -3.91
CA ALA A 46 3.11 0.23 -4.16
C ALA A 46 3.73 1.57 -3.74
N LYS A 47 4.66 1.54 -2.77
CA LYS A 47 5.43 2.73 -2.43
C LYS A 47 6.16 3.17 -3.70
N ALA A 48 5.99 4.42 -4.10
CA ALA A 48 6.68 4.97 -5.25
C ALA A 48 8.18 4.70 -5.08
N LYS A 49 8.78 3.94 -5.99
CA LYS A 49 10.22 3.73 -6.02
C LYS A 49 10.84 5.12 -6.15
N LYS A 50 11.56 5.60 -5.13
CA LYS A 50 12.34 6.84 -5.22
C LYS A 50 13.23 6.70 -6.46
N LYS A 51 13.03 7.55 -7.47
CA LYS A 51 13.94 7.64 -8.60
C LYS A 51 15.30 8.04 -8.03
N THR A 52 16.24 7.10 -7.97
CA THR A 52 17.63 7.42 -7.67
C THR A 52 18.14 8.27 -8.82
N THR A 53 18.33 9.56 -8.57
CA THR A 53 18.95 10.48 -9.52
C THR A 53 20.34 9.94 -9.84
N PRO A 54 20.69 9.66 -11.11
CA PRO A 54 22.05 9.28 -11.43
C PRO A 54 22.97 10.46 -11.11
N ARG A 55 23.86 10.27 -10.12
CA ARG A 55 24.89 11.24 -9.78
C ARG A 55 25.71 11.49 -11.04
N ALA A 56 25.62 12.71 -11.57
CA ALA A 56 26.33 13.10 -12.79
C ALA A 56 27.82 12.78 -12.62
N LYS A 57 28.36 11.90 -13.49
CA LYS A 57 29.80 11.71 -13.61
C LYS A 57 30.41 13.07 -13.96
N ALA A 58 31.12 13.65 -13.02
CA ALA A 58 31.92 14.84 -13.25
C ALA A 58 32.85 14.56 -14.44
N LYS A 59 32.56 15.20 -15.58
CA LYS A 59 33.49 15.27 -16.71
C LYS A 59 34.70 16.06 -16.22
N THR A 60 35.74 15.35 -15.80
CA THR A 60 37.09 15.90 -15.68
C THR A 60 37.49 16.43 -17.06
N ARG A 61 37.37 17.75 -17.23
CA ARG A 61 37.93 18.46 -18.37
C ARG A 61 39.46 18.33 -18.26
N LYS A 62 40.05 17.43 -19.04
CA LYS A 62 41.51 17.38 -19.24
C LYS A 62 41.99 18.75 -19.75
N PRO A 63 43.03 19.37 -19.17
CA PRO A 63 43.55 20.63 -19.67
C PRO A 63 44.18 20.44 -21.06
N LYS A 64 44.03 21.51 -21.84
CA LYS A 64 44.32 21.64 -23.26
C LYS A 64 45.79 21.31 -23.59
N SER A 65 45.95 20.56 -24.66
CA SER A 65 47.19 20.18 -25.32
C SER A 65 48.11 21.35 -25.68
N ARG A 66 49.41 21.15 -25.45
CA ARG A 66 50.58 21.50 -26.30
C ARG A 66 50.46 22.78 -27.15
N THR A 67 51.23 23.80 -26.78
CA THR A 67 51.71 24.83 -27.71
C THR A 67 53.22 24.66 -27.86
N ARG A 68 53.67 24.36 -29.09
CA ARG A 68 55.04 24.56 -29.60
C ARG A 68 55.28 26.06 -29.72
N SER A 69 56.46 26.54 -29.33
CA SER A 69 57.29 27.40 -30.18
C SER A 69 58.71 27.47 -29.62
#